data_AF-A0A2N0LRY3-F1
#
_entry.id   AF-A0A2N0LRY3-F1
#
_cell.length_a   1.000
_cell.length_b   1.000
_cell.length_c   1.000
_cell.angle_alpha   90.00
_cell.angle_beta   90.00
_cell.angle_gamma   90.00
#
_symmetry.space_group_name_H-M   'P 1'
#
loop_
_entity.id
_entity.type
_entity.pdbx_description
1 polymer ?
#
loop_
_entity_poly.entity_id
_entity_poly.type
_entity_poly.pdbx_seq_one_letter_code
_entity_poly.pdbx_strand_id
1 'polypeptide(L)'
;MELSTLSKNEFNSGPPQNPDFQVHSQYGVKVPMRDGASLAADIHRPAKDGRPIEEPFPVLLHRTPYNKSNEAPVLEAGFFAARGYVTVVQDCRGRYASDGGFTKYVDEAFDGCDTLEWIGQQPWCDGKVGTFGLSYGAHTQAAMACWNPSLLAAMWLDSGGFSNAFLSGCRNGGAFELRQVTWAFNEAKNSPSALAHPFVTKAALGRQDLHDWFQKLPWKIGHSPLQWTPDYENYLHEIWSHEIFDDYWRQVGLCAEAYYDDLSPVPQVHMGSWYDPYATSTTDNYVALSKRIKGTRLIMGPWTHGARTVTHSGDADMGSQSTLDNNLDTDYNHLRLRFFNHWLNGEQNEWDEEPPVRIFVMGGGSGKRNSDQRLDHGGQWRSENEWPLARAQNTPFYLQADGGLSAQAPPSVGALPELQKIAQDHSSYLFDPQKPVPTVGGNISSGQPIMQAGGFDQRESPEFYGSEHPYLPLASRPDVLVFQTEPLTEDLEVTGPINVNFWVSSSAVDTDFTAKLLDVYPPTEDYPEGYALNLTDGIIRAKFRDSWEKPELMEPGQVYQVTVQMLPTSNLFSRGHRVRLDVSSSNFPRFDVNGNTGENPGTSPVKISARNTVYHNAEQPSHVVLPLVPAE
;
A
#
# COMPACT_ATOMS: atom_id res chain seq x y z
N MET A 1 -6.68 0.41 -14.41
CA MET A 1 -6.71 1.63 -15.25
C MET A 1 -6.65 2.88 -14.37
N GLU A 2 -5.62 2.99 -13.51
CA GLU A 2 -5.24 4.20 -12.74
C GLU A 2 -3.81 4.66 -13.11
N LEU A 3 -3.16 3.96 -14.05
CA LEU A 3 -1.90 4.41 -14.67
C LEU A 3 -2.12 5.55 -15.69
N SER A 4 -3.36 6.01 -15.89
CA SER A 4 -3.71 7.03 -16.90
C SER A 4 -3.75 8.47 -16.37
N THR A 5 -3.33 8.72 -15.13
CA THR A 5 -3.21 10.07 -14.56
C THR A 5 -1.75 10.49 -14.31
N LEU A 6 -0.82 9.93 -15.09
CA LEU A 6 0.48 10.59 -15.31
C LEU A 6 0.20 11.82 -16.19
N SER A 7 0.08 12.97 -15.54
CA SER A 7 -0.23 14.23 -16.24
C SER A 7 0.95 14.66 -17.11
N LYS A 8 0.66 15.32 -18.23
CA LYS A 8 1.60 15.79 -19.28
C LYS A 8 2.80 16.64 -18.83
N ASN A 9 2.96 16.93 -17.55
CA ASN A 9 3.97 17.85 -17.03
C ASN A 9 5.28 17.19 -16.57
N GLU A 10 5.43 15.87 -16.72
CA GLU A 10 6.57 15.08 -16.21
C GLU A 10 7.93 15.29 -16.92
N PHE A 11 8.08 16.29 -17.80
CA PHE A 11 9.29 16.43 -18.63
C PHE A 11 9.85 17.85 -18.75
N ASN A 12 9.46 18.83 -17.93
CA ASN A 12 10.01 20.18 -18.11
C ASN A 12 10.03 21.06 -16.85
N SER A 13 11.16 21.07 -16.12
CA SER A 13 11.70 22.30 -15.50
C SER A 13 13.09 22.11 -14.88
N GLY A 14 14.14 22.50 -15.60
CA GLY A 14 15.54 22.54 -15.17
C GLY A 14 16.46 22.20 -16.35
N PRO A 15 17.66 22.77 -16.53
CA PRO A 15 18.49 22.46 -17.70
C PRO A 15 18.96 21.01 -17.59
N PRO A 16 18.49 20.09 -18.45
CA PRO A 16 18.95 18.71 -18.37
C PRO A 16 20.42 18.67 -18.82
N GLN A 17 21.23 17.80 -18.21
CA GLN A 17 22.35 17.24 -18.97
C GLN A 17 21.75 16.65 -20.25
N ASN A 18 22.19 17.15 -21.41
CA ASN A 18 21.71 16.68 -22.69
C ASN A 18 21.89 15.16 -22.78
N PRO A 19 20.98 14.44 -23.46
CA PRO A 19 21.16 13.01 -23.69
C PRO A 19 22.51 12.76 -24.38
N ASP A 20 23.32 11.85 -23.82
CA ASP A 20 24.62 11.49 -24.37
C ASP A 20 24.48 10.66 -25.65
N PHE A 21 23.35 9.97 -25.80
CA PHE A 21 23.08 9.04 -26.89
C PHE A 21 21.72 9.26 -27.54
N GLN A 22 21.62 8.91 -28.83
CA GLN A 22 20.32 8.61 -29.45
C GLN A 22 19.83 7.25 -28.92
N VAL A 23 18.58 6.88 -29.21
CA VAL A 23 18.01 5.58 -28.80
C VAL A 23 17.61 4.77 -30.03
N HIS A 24 18.02 3.50 -30.05
CA HIS A 24 17.56 2.50 -31.00
C HIS A 24 16.72 1.44 -30.29
N SER A 25 15.49 1.23 -30.76
CA SER A 25 14.52 0.32 -30.12
C SER A 25 14.25 -0.92 -30.98
N GLN A 26 14.24 -2.08 -30.35
CA GLN A 26 13.79 -3.36 -30.92
C GLN A 26 12.54 -3.82 -30.18
N TYR A 27 11.46 -4.11 -30.91
CA TYR A 27 10.15 -4.38 -30.32
C TYR A 27 9.75 -5.85 -30.45
N GLY A 28 9.07 -6.37 -29.43
CA GLY A 28 8.47 -7.71 -29.45
C GLY A 28 9.49 -8.85 -29.51
N VAL A 29 10.69 -8.65 -28.97
CA VAL A 29 11.72 -9.69 -28.86
C VAL A 29 11.19 -10.80 -27.95
N LYS A 30 11.23 -12.04 -28.43
CA LYS A 30 10.75 -13.22 -27.70
C LYS A 30 11.89 -13.77 -26.83
N VAL A 31 11.72 -13.66 -25.51
CA VAL A 31 12.63 -14.18 -24.49
C VAL A 31 12.14 -15.57 -24.07
N PRO A 32 12.91 -16.64 -24.31
CA PRO A 32 12.51 -18.01 -23.98
C PRO A 32 12.63 -18.27 -22.47
N MET A 33 11.57 -18.78 -21.85
CA MET A 33 11.55 -19.24 -20.47
C MET A 33 11.91 -20.73 -20.39
N ARG A 34 12.28 -21.21 -19.19
CA ARG A 34 12.70 -22.60 -18.94
C ARG A 34 11.64 -23.65 -19.28
N ASP A 35 10.37 -23.28 -19.26
CA ASP A 35 9.22 -24.13 -19.54
C ASP A 35 8.77 -24.08 -21.01
N GLY A 36 9.48 -23.32 -21.86
CA GLY A 36 9.20 -23.19 -23.28
C GLY A 36 8.24 -22.05 -23.65
N ALA A 37 7.67 -21.33 -22.67
CA ALA A 37 6.94 -20.10 -22.95
C ALA A 37 7.87 -19.00 -23.49
N SER A 38 7.35 -18.08 -24.31
CA SER A 38 8.11 -16.91 -24.76
C SER A 38 7.49 -15.60 -24.28
N LEU A 39 8.22 -14.87 -23.45
CA LEU A 39 7.80 -13.54 -22.97
C LEU A 39 8.27 -12.46 -23.93
N ALA A 40 7.41 -11.49 -24.24
CA ALA A 40 7.72 -10.41 -25.15
C ALA A 40 8.41 -9.25 -24.43
N ALA A 41 9.53 -8.80 -24.96
CA ALA A 41 10.30 -7.66 -24.47
C ALA A 41 10.55 -6.62 -25.56
N ASP A 42 10.54 -5.34 -25.16
CA ASP A 42 11.04 -4.23 -25.96
C ASP A 42 12.41 -3.83 -25.39
N ILE A 43 13.40 -3.64 -26.27
CA ILE A 43 14.79 -3.38 -25.92
C ILE A 43 15.19 -2.02 -26.48
N HIS A 44 15.60 -1.10 -25.62
CA HIS A 44 16.07 0.22 -26.02
C HIS A 44 17.55 0.35 -25.72
N ARG A 45 18.34 0.62 -26.76
CA ARG A 45 19.81 0.63 -26.69
C ARG A 45 20.36 2.04 -26.97
N PRO A 46 21.48 2.43 -26.33
CA PRO A 46 22.23 3.62 -26.72
C PRO A 46 22.63 3.53 -28.20
N ALA A 47 22.51 4.63 -28.92
CA ALA A 47 22.73 4.71 -30.35
C ALA A 47 23.52 5.95 -30.77
N LYS A 48 24.23 5.83 -31.89
CA LYS A 48 24.92 6.93 -32.58
C LYS A 48 24.63 6.82 -34.07
N ASP A 49 24.32 7.95 -34.70
CA ASP A 49 23.96 8.03 -36.11
C ASP A 49 22.83 7.05 -36.51
N GLY A 50 21.84 6.89 -35.62
CA GLY A 50 20.68 6.02 -35.79
C GLY A 50 20.94 4.51 -35.64
N ARG A 51 22.16 4.11 -35.28
CA ARG A 51 22.56 2.70 -35.12
C ARG A 51 22.88 2.39 -33.65
N PRO A 52 22.47 1.21 -33.13
CA PRO A 52 22.83 0.82 -31.78
C PRO A 52 24.36 0.71 -31.66
N ILE A 53 24.87 1.11 -30.51
CA ILE A 53 26.29 0.96 -30.16
C ILE A 53 26.54 -0.52 -29.82
N GLU A 54 27.65 -1.08 -30.31
CA GLU A 54 27.97 -2.51 -30.19
C GLU A 54 28.68 -2.84 -28.87
N GLU A 55 29.35 -1.87 -28.26
CA GLU A 55 29.93 -2.00 -26.93
C GLU A 55 28.86 -2.38 -25.88
N PRO A 56 29.20 -3.23 -24.91
CA PRO A 56 28.27 -3.62 -23.87
C PRO A 56 28.04 -2.48 -22.88
N PHE A 57 26.81 -2.41 -22.36
CA PHE A 57 26.37 -1.46 -21.35
C PHE A 57 25.69 -2.18 -20.19
N PRO A 58 25.59 -1.55 -19.00
CA PRO A 58 24.72 -2.02 -17.93
C PRO A 58 23.27 -2.02 -18.40
N VAL A 59 22.50 -2.96 -17.88
CA VAL A 59 21.11 -3.18 -18.29
C VAL A 59 20.17 -2.79 -17.18
N LEU A 60 19.05 -2.15 -17.50
CA LEU A 60 17.93 -1.96 -16.58
C LEU A 60 16.73 -2.77 -17.06
N LEU A 61 16.21 -3.63 -16.19
CA LEU A 61 15.05 -4.47 -16.46
C LEU A 61 13.81 -3.95 -15.73
N HIS A 62 12.72 -3.79 -16.48
CA HIS A 62 11.38 -3.50 -15.97
C HIS A 62 10.39 -4.57 -16.47
N ARG A 63 9.90 -5.41 -15.57
CA ARG A 63 8.85 -6.40 -15.87
C ARG A 63 7.49 -5.85 -15.43
N THR A 64 6.50 -5.87 -16.32
CA THR A 64 5.19 -5.24 -16.07
C THR A 64 4.02 -6.09 -16.57
N PRO A 65 2.91 -6.21 -15.81
CA PRO A 65 1.69 -6.83 -16.30
C PRO A 65 0.75 -5.81 -16.96
N TYR A 66 1.22 -4.59 -17.24
CA TYR A 66 0.42 -3.42 -17.66
C TYR A 66 0.74 -2.91 -19.07
N ASN A 67 1.21 -3.77 -19.97
CA ASN A 67 1.64 -3.47 -21.34
C ASN A 67 2.94 -2.68 -21.37
N LYS A 68 4.03 -3.35 -21.71
CA LYS A 68 5.34 -2.74 -21.94
C LYS A 68 5.32 -1.61 -22.97
N SER A 69 4.34 -1.62 -23.89
CA SER A 69 4.24 -0.64 -24.98
C SER A 69 3.33 0.56 -24.64
N ASN A 70 2.90 0.70 -23.38
CA ASN A 70 2.27 1.94 -22.92
C ASN A 70 3.28 3.10 -22.90
N GLU A 71 2.79 4.34 -22.97
CA GLU A 71 3.64 5.54 -23.08
C GLU A 71 4.64 5.68 -21.93
N ALA A 72 4.21 5.54 -20.68
CA ALA A 72 5.06 5.70 -19.51
C ALA A 72 6.29 4.77 -19.49
N PRO A 73 6.18 3.44 -19.60
CA PRO A 73 7.35 2.57 -19.64
C PRO A 73 8.24 2.82 -20.86
N VAL A 74 7.68 3.22 -22.01
CA VAL A 74 8.47 3.57 -23.21
C VAL A 74 9.29 4.84 -22.99
N LEU A 75 8.71 5.88 -22.39
CA LEU A 75 9.42 7.13 -22.10
C LEU A 75 10.51 6.92 -21.04
N GLU A 76 10.21 6.16 -19.99
CA GLU A 76 11.14 5.79 -18.94
C GLU A 76 12.32 4.96 -19.49
N ALA A 77 12.03 3.94 -20.32
CA ALA A 77 13.04 3.13 -20.97
C ALA A 77 13.95 3.96 -21.90
N GLY A 78 13.36 4.87 -22.66
CA GLY A 78 14.09 5.81 -23.52
C GLY A 78 14.96 6.80 -22.74
N PHE A 79 14.49 7.26 -21.58
CA PHE A 79 15.24 8.18 -20.71
C PHE A 79 16.60 7.60 -20.28
N PHE A 80 16.60 6.37 -19.78
CA PHE A 80 17.83 5.68 -19.35
C PHE A 80 18.66 5.22 -20.56
N ALA A 81 18.02 4.78 -21.65
CA ALA A 81 18.74 4.37 -22.86
C ALA A 81 19.54 5.52 -23.49
N ALA A 82 19.00 6.73 -23.45
CA ALA A 82 19.70 7.93 -23.91
C ALA A 82 20.89 8.34 -23.00
N ARG A 83 21.10 7.65 -21.87
CA ARG A 83 22.08 7.97 -20.82
C ARG A 83 22.97 6.78 -20.45
N GLY A 84 23.22 5.90 -21.42
CA GLY A 84 24.24 4.85 -21.28
C GLY A 84 23.77 3.55 -20.63
N TYR A 85 22.48 3.24 -20.68
CA TYR A 85 21.95 1.94 -20.28
C TYR A 85 21.31 1.21 -21.46
N VAL A 86 21.30 -0.12 -21.48
CA VAL A 86 20.26 -0.84 -22.23
C VAL A 86 19.05 -1.01 -21.34
N THR A 87 17.86 -0.67 -21.81
CA THR A 87 16.63 -0.93 -21.06
C THR A 87 15.83 -2.04 -21.71
N VAL A 88 15.37 -2.99 -20.89
CA VAL A 88 14.53 -4.11 -21.30
C VAL A 88 13.20 -3.98 -20.56
N VAL A 89 12.11 -3.76 -21.31
CA VAL A 89 10.76 -3.71 -20.77
C VAL A 89 10.00 -4.95 -21.23
N GLN A 90 9.57 -5.80 -20.29
CA GLN A 90 8.98 -7.10 -20.58
C GLN A 90 7.54 -7.20 -20.08
N ASP A 91 6.64 -7.73 -20.92
CA ASP A 91 5.31 -8.13 -20.49
C ASP A 91 5.41 -9.39 -19.61
N CYS A 92 4.84 -9.37 -18.41
CA CYS A 92 4.72 -10.56 -17.56
C CYS A 92 3.98 -11.70 -18.29
N ARG A 93 4.18 -12.94 -17.82
CA ARG A 93 3.54 -14.14 -18.37
C ARG A 93 2.02 -14.01 -18.47
N GLY A 94 1.45 -14.50 -19.57
CA GLY A 94 0.00 -14.42 -19.82
C GLY A 94 -0.53 -13.00 -20.00
N ARG A 95 0.32 -11.99 -20.18
CA ARG A 95 -0.05 -10.60 -20.40
C ARG A 95 0.36 -10.13 -21.79
N TYR A 96 -0.55 -9.42 -22.46
CA TYR A 96 -0.32 -8.76 -23.76
C TYR A 96 0.36 -9.66 -24.80
N ALA A 97 1.63 -9.38 -25.14
CA ALA A 97 2.35 -10.10 -26.18
C ALA A 97 3.14 -11.32 -25.67
N SER A 98 3.12 -11.58 -24.35
CA SER A 98 3.74 -12.73 -23.71
C SER A 98 2.84 -13.96 -23.71
N ASP A 99 3.45 -15.13 -23.91
CA ASP A 99 2.75 -16.41 -23.90
C ASP A 99 2.43 -16.86 -22.44
N GLY A 100 1.72 -17.99 -22.29
CA GLY A 100 1.39 -18.60 -21.00
C GLY A 100 0.01 -18.20 -20.45
N GLY A 101 -0.36 -18.80 -19.31
CA GLY A 101 -1.54 -18.40 -18.52
C GLY A 101 -1.15 -17.36 -17.47
N PHE A 102 -2.13 -16.62 -16.94
CA PHE A 102 -1.87 -15.59 -15.93
C PHE A 102 -2.36 -16.02 -14.54
N THR A 103 -1.45 -16.10 -13.57
CA THR A 103 -1.78 -16.15 -12.14
C THR A 103 -1.02 -15.04 -11.43
N LYS A 104 -1.72 -14.23 -10.64
CA LYS A 104 -1.15 -13.02 -10.03
C LYS A 104 -0.02 -13.39 -9.06
N TYR A 105 1.17 -12.81 -9.29
CA TYR A 105 2.39 -12.85 -8.44
C TYR A 105 3.24 -14.14 -8.43
N VAL A 106 2.74 -15.28 -8.90
CA VAL A 106 3.40 -16.58 -8.64
C VAL A 106 4.53 -16.95 -9.61
N ASP A 107 4.43 -16.55 -10.88
CA ASP A 107 5.44 -16.91 -11.90
C ASP A 107 6.65 -15.96 -11.91
N GLU A 108 6.56 -14.85 -11.19
CA GLU A 108 7.43 -13.69 -11.39
C GLU A 108 8.89 -13.94 -11.00
N ALA A 109 9.12 -14.83 -10.04
CA ALA A 109 10.44 -15.17 -9.56
C ALA A 109 11.26 -15.89 -10.64
N PHE A 110 10.70 -16.98 -11.18
CA PHE A 110 11.39 -17.80 -12.17
C PHE A 110 11.51 -17.11 -13.52
N ASP A 111 10.43 -16.47 -13.98
CA ASP A 111 10.48 -15.73 -15.24
C ASP A 111 11.45 -14.54 -15.17
N GLY A 112 11.56 -13.90 -14.01
CA GLY A 112 12.58 -12.87 -13.76
C GLY A 112 13.99 -13.42 -13.88
N CYS A 113 14.27 -14.57 -13.25
CA CYS A 113 15.57 -15.22 -13.32
C CYS A 113 15.94 -15.64 -14.75
N ASP A 114 15.02 -16.27 -15.49
CA ASP A 114 15.23 -16.69 -16.88
C ASP A 114 15.49 -15.48 -17.79
N THR A 115 14.78 -14.38 -17.53
CA THR A 115 14.99 -13.12 -18.26
C THR A 115 16.37 -12.54 -17.99
N LEU A 116 16.85 -12.54 -16.74
CA LEU A 116 18.20 -12.11 -16.40
C LEU A 116 19.27 -12.97 -17.08
N GLU A 117 19.13 -14.30 -17.01
CA GLU A 117 20.06 -15.22 -17.67
C GLU A 117 20.12 -14.97 -19.18
N TRP A 118 18.97 -14.78 -19.82
CA TRP A 118 18.90 -14.43 -21.23
C TRP A 118 19.58 -13.08 -21.53
N ILE A 119 19.35 -12.06 -20.70
CA ILE A 119 20.02 -10.74 -20.82
C ILE A 119 21.54 -10.88 -20.76
N GLY A 120 22.06 -11.66 -19.81
CA GLY A 120 23.51 -11.85 -19.65
C GLY A 120 24.19 -12.58 -20.81
N GLN A 121 23.43 -13.27 -21.66
CA GLN A 121 23.94 -13.92 -22.87
C GLN A 121 23.99 -12.96 -24.08
N GLN A 122 23.43 -11.75 -23.95
CA GLN A 122 23.40 -10.80 -25.05
C GLN A 122 24.72 -10.04 -25.18
N PRO A 123 25.22 -9.78 -26.41
CA PRO A 123 26.52 -9.13 -26.62
C PRO A 123 26.57 -7.68 -26.15
N TRP A 124 25.40 -7.07 -25.92
CA TRP A 124 25.25 -5.69 -25.45
C TRP A 124 25.14 -5.56 -23.93
N CYS A 125 25.15 -6.66 -23.17
CA CYS A 125 25.13 -6.65 -21.71
C CYS A 125 26.57 -6.70 -21.16
N ASP A 126 26.90 -5.83 -20.22
CA ASP A 126 28.22 -5.78 -19.55
C ASP A 126 28.34 -6.75 -18.36
N GLY A 127 27.31 -7.55 -18.11
CA GLY A 127 27.20 -8.48 -16.97
C GLY A 127 26.57 -7.90 -15.72
N LYS A 128 26.10 -6.64 -15.74
CA LYS A 128 25.37 -6.01 -14.62
C LYS A 128 23.94 -5.65 -15.02
N VAL A 129 22.97 -6.08 -14.20
CA VAL A 129 21.57 -5.74 -14.42
C VAL A 129 21.00 -5.07 -13.16
N GLY A 130 20.55 -3.84 -13.33
CA GLY A 130 19.67 -3.17 -12.37
C GLY A 130 18.20 -3.47 -12.67
N THR A 131 17.34 -3.36 -11.67
CA THR A 131 15.89 -3.42 -11.87
C THR A 131 15.19 -2.22 -11.29
N PHE A 132 14.06 -1.87 -11.89
CA PHE A 132 13.12 -0.90 -11.32
C PHE A 132 11.68 -1.25 -11.71
N GLY A 133 10.73 -0.67 -10.97
CA GLY A 133 9.32 -0.85 -11.24
C GLY A 133 8.45 -0.35 -10.10
N LEU A 134 7.25 0.09 -10.46
CA LEU A 134 6.19 0.54 -9.55
C LEU A 134 5.21 -0.61 -9.30
N SER A 135 4.71 -0.75 -8.07
CA SER A 135 3.59 -1.63 -7.73
C SER A 135 3.92 -3.10 -8.03
N TYR A 136 3.18 -3.71 -8.95
CA TYR A 136 3.48 -5.03 -9.49
C TYR A 136 4.92 -5.12 -10.01
N GLY A 137 5.45 -4.09 -10.67
CA GLY A 137 6.85 -4.05 -11.10
C GLY A 137 7.84 -4.06 -9.93
N ALA A 138 7.46 -3.65 -8.72
CA ALA A 138 8.27 -3.86 -7.52
C ALA A 138 8.11 -5.27 -6.95
N HIS A 139 6.91 -5.87 -7.04
CA HIS A 139 6.69 -7.27 -6.65
C HIS A 139 7.50 -8.24 -7.52
N THR A 140 7.62 -8.00 -8.84
CA THR A 140 8.46 -8.83 -9.73
C THR A 140 9.93 -8.79 -9.34
N GLN A 141 10.42 -7.62 -8.93
CA GLN A 141 11.80 -7.45 -8.45
C GLN A 141 12.04 -8.24 -7.17
N ALA A 142 11.19 -8.07 -6.16
CA ALA A 142 11.34 -8.77 -4.88
C ALA A 142 11.25 -10.29 -5.04
N ALA A 143 10.30 -10.77 -5.86
CA ALA A 143 10.13 -12.19 -6.16
C ALA A 143 11.40 -12.80 -6.80
N MET A 144 11.96 -12.11 -7.80
CA MET A 144 13.17 -12.52 -8.47
C MET A 144 14.40 -12.48 -7.55
N ALA A 145 14.52 -11.43 -6.73
CA ALA A 145 15.65 -11.27 -5.80
C ALA A 145 15.73 -12.37 -4.73
N CYS A 146 14.60 -12.97 -4.34
CA CYS A 146 14.58 -14.12 -3.42
C CYS A 146 15.32 -15.36 -3.94
N TRP A 147 15.65 -15.40 -5.23
CA TRP A 147 16.41 -16.50 -5.85
C TRP A 147 17.91 -16.20 -6.02
N ASN A 148 18.36 -15.04 -5.58
CA ASN A 148 19.74 -14.58 -5.70
C ASN A 148 20.37 -14.73 -7.10
N PRO A 149 19.75 -14.25 -8.19
CA PRO A 149 20.33 -14.38 -9.52
C PRO A 149 21.63 -13.59 -9.65
N SER A 150 22.66 -14.20 -10.23
CA SER A 150 24.04 -13.67 -10.23
C SER A 150 24.26 -12.38 -11.00
N LEU A 151 23.36 -12.02 -11.92
CA LEU A 151 23.45 -10.82 -12.75
C LEU A 151 22.77 -9.60 -12.12
N LEU A 152 21.94 -9.79 -11.10
CA LEU A 152 21.28 -8.69 -10.40
C LEU A 152 22.34 -7.90 -9.63
N ALA A 153 22.34 -6.58 -9.80
CA ALA A 153 23.37 -5.70 -9.27
C ALA A 153 22.83 -4.48 -8.50
N ALA A 154 21.58 -4.07 -8.73
CA ALA A 154 20.92 -2.97 -7.99
C ALA A 154 19.40 -3.02 -8.18
N MET A 155 18.62 -2.55 -7.21
CA MET A 155 17.16 -2.58 -7.26
C MET A 155 16.52 -1.26 -6.82
N TRP A 156 15.48 -0.83 -7.54
CA TRP A 156 14.60 0.28 -7.14
C TRP A 156 13.15 -0.20 -7.06
N LEU A 157 12.66 -0.41 -5.84
CA LEU A 157 11.31 -0.88 -5.57
C LEU A 157 10.42 0.31 -5.20
N ASP A 158 9.45 0.64 -6.05
CA ASP A 158 8.49 1.72 -5.80
C ASP A 158 7.11 1.17 -5.44
N SER A 159 6.61 1.50 -4.25
CA SER A 159 5.27 1.22 -3.76
C SER A 159 4.87 -0.25 -3.96
N GLY A 160 5.72 -1.18 -3.52
CA GLY A 160 5.53 -2.61 -3.66
C GLY A 160 6.77 -3.40 -3.22
N GLY A 161 6.92 -4.62 -3.75
CA GLY A 161 7.86 -5.60 -3.21
C GLY A 161 7.29 -6.18 -1.91
N PHE A 162 6.59 -7.31 -1.99
CA PHE A 162 5.92 -7.85 -0.80
C PHE A 162 6.96 -8.29 0.22
N SER A 163 6.88 -7.78 1.46
CA SER A 163 7.50 -8.47 2.59
C SER A 163 6.71 -9.75 2.86
N ASN A 164 5.40 -9.59 3.10
CA ASN A 164 4.46 -10.67 3.34
C ASN A 164 3.04 -10.23 2.92
N ALA A 165 2.56 -10.71 1.78
CA ALA A 165 1.28 -10.36 1.17
C ALA A 165 0.06 -10.73 2.03
N PHE A 166 0.22 -11.69 2.95
CA PHE A 166 -0.83 -12.08 3.90
C PHE A 166 -0.99 -11.06 5.05
N LEU A 167 0.12 -10.49 5.52
CA LEU A 167 0.09 -9.49 6.59
C LEU A 167 -0.15 -8.08 6.05
N SER A 168 0.35 -7.79 4.86
CA SER A 168 0.20 -6.50 4.18
C SER A 168 0.07 -6.68 2.66
N GLY A 169 -1.10 -6.31 2.14
CA GLY A 169 -1.30 -5.98 0.74
C GLY A 169 -2.35 -6.84 0.02
N CYS A 170 -2.34 -8.17 0.17
CA CYS A 170 -3.48 -9.01 -0.27
C CYS A 170 -4.48 -9.20 0.87
N ARG A 171 -3.97 -9.36 2.08
CA ARG A 171 -4.73 -9.34 3.32
C ARG A 171 -4.10 -8.33 4.29
N ASN A 172 -4.89 -7.95 5.29
CA ASN A 172 -4.47 -7.14 6.41
C ASN A 172 -5.24 -7.63 7.64
N GLY A 173 -4.55 -7.98 8.72
CA GLY A 173 -5.17 -8.53 9.92
C GLY A 173 -6.06 -9.76 9.68
N GLY A 174 -5.77 -10.55 8.65
CA GLY A 174 -6.58 -11.70 8.22
C GLY A 174 -7.78 -11.36 7.33
N ALA A 175 -8.21 -10.09 7.25
CA ALA A 175 -9.25 -9.64 6.34
C ALA A 175 -8.72 -9.49 4.91
N PHE A 176 -9.55 -9.75 3.90
CA PHE A 176 -9.15 -9.67 2.50
C PHE A 176 -9.29 -8.24 1.98
N GLU A 177 -8.26 -7.71 1.31
CA GLU A 177 -8.36 -6.38 0.69
C GLU A 177 -9.10 -6.44 -0.65
N LEU A 178 -10.30 -5.86 -0.73
CA LEU A 178 -11.14 -5.96 -1.94
C LEU A 178 -10.60 -5.16 -3.12
N ARG A 179 -9.54 -4.37 -2.95
CA ARG A 179 -8.80 -3.81 -4.09
C ARG A 179 -8.22 -4.87 -5.03
N GLN A 180 -8.02 -6.10 -4.54
CA GLN A 180 -7.63 -7.22 -5.40
C GLN A 180 -8.73 -7.55 -6.42
N VAL A 181 -10.01 -7.35 -6.05
CA VAL A 181 -11.19 -7.55 -6.91
C VAL A 181 -11.25 -6.49 -8.01
N THR A 182 -11.10 -5.22 -7.65
CA THR A 182 -11.12 -4.10 -8.60
C THR A 182 -9.94 -4.18 -9.57
N TRP A 183 -8.75 -4.57 -9.09
CA TRP A 183 -7.60 -4.87 -9.95
C TRP A 183 -7.92 -6.01 -10.93
N ALA A 184 -8.44 -7.15 -10.44
CA ALA A 184 -8.77 -8.30 -11.27
C ALA A 184 -9.72 -7.93 -12.41
N PHE A 185 -10.79 -7.21 -12.08
CA PHE A 185 -11.80 -6.78 -13.04
C PHE A 185 -11.27 -5.80 -14.08
N ASN A 186 -10.45 -4.84 -13.66
CA ASN A 186 -9.86 -3.88 -14.58
C ASN A 186 -8.84 -4.52 -15.53
N GLU A 187 -8.01 -5.45 -15.04
CA GLU A 187 -6.98 -6.10 -15.87
C GLU A 187 -7.52 -7.25 -16.72
N ALA A 188 -8.63 -7.89 -16.32
CA ALA A 188 -9.35 -8.84 -17.15
C ALA A 188 -9.79 -8.23 -18.49
N LYS A 189 -10.20 -6.95 -18.51
CA LYS A 189 -10.58 -6.21 -19.75
C LYS A 189 -9.43 -6.05 -20.74
N ASN A 190 -8.20 -6.19 -20.26
CA ASN A 190 -6.96 -6.11 -21.03
C ASN A 190 -6.25 -7.47 -21.11
N SER A 191 -6.89 -8.56 -20.69
CA SER A 191 -6.36 -9.91 -20.86
C SER A 191 -6.18 -10.28 -22.34
N PRO A 192 -5.26 -11.21 -22.68
CA PRO A 192 -5.12 -11.71 -24.05
C PRO A 192 -6.46 -12.19 -24.65
N SER A 193 -7.28 -12.90 -23.86
CA SER A 193 -8.63 -13.33 -24.29
C SER A 193 -9.55 -12.14 -24.62
N ALA A 194 -9.58 -11.12 -23.77
CA ALA A 194 -10.38 -9.92 -24.03
C ALA A 194 -9.91 -9.15 -25.26
N LEU A 195 -8.59 -9.02 -25.45
CA LEU A 195 -8.01 -8.34 -26.61
C LEU A 195 -8.23 -9.11 -27.92
N ALA A 196 -8.17 -10.45 -27.89
CA ALA A 196 -8.46 -11.31 -29.04
C ALA A 196 -9.95 -11.31 -29.44
N HIS A 197 -10.85 -11.07 -28.47
CA HIS A 197 -12.30 -11.12 -28.67
C HIS A 197 -13.00 -9.82 -28.23
N PRO A 198 -12.74 -8.67 -28.90
CA PRO A 198 -13.20 -7.36 -28.44
C PRO A 198 -14.73 -7.21 -28.43
N PHE A 199 -15.43 -7.85 -29.36
CA PHE A 199 -16.90 -7.77 -29.50
C PHE A 199 -17.66 -8.78 -28.63
N VAL A 200 -16.97 -9.71 -27.97
CA VAL A 200 -17.56 -10.74 -27.12
C VAL A 200 -17.03 -10.61 -25.69
N THR A 201 -15.81 -11.07 -25.41
CA THR A 201 -15.22 -11.08 -24.07
C THR A 201 -15.05 -9.67 -23.51
N LYS A 202 -14.38 -8.76 -24.24
CA LYS A 202 -14.16 -7.38 -23.77
C LYS A 202 -15.48 -6.61 -23.63
N ALA A 203 -16.39 -6.80 -24.59
CA ALA A 203 -17.72 -6.19 -24.53
C ALA A 203 -18.56 -6.73 -23.36
N ALA A 204 -18.46 -8.03 -23.02
CA ALA A 204 -19.15 -8.62 -21.88
C ALA A 204 -18.63 -8.06 -20.55
N LEU A 205 -17.31 -8.00 -20.37
CA LEU A 205 -16.65 -7.36 -19.21
C LEU A 205 -17.01 -5.87 -19.11
N GLY A 206 -17.02 -5.16 -20.24
CA GLY A 206 -17.35 -3.73 -20.31
C GLY A 206 -18.80 -3.38 -20.01
N ARG A 207 -19.72 -4.36 -20.05
CA ARG A 207 -21.13 -4.20 -19.66
C ARG A 207 -21.40 -4.47 -18.18
N GLN A 208 -20.41 -4.95 -17.43
CA GLN A 208 -20.57 -5.18 -15.99
C GLN A 208 -20.34 -3.87 -15.23
N ASP A 209 -21.20 -3.58 -14.26
CA ASP A 209 -20.98 -2.51 -13.28
C ASP A 209 -20.46 -3.12 -11.98
N LEU A 210 -19.26 -2.73 -11.59
CA LEU A 210 -18.64 -3.27 -10.39
C LEU A 210 -19.38 -2.83 -9.11
N HIS A 211 -20.08 -1.69 -9.13
CA HIS A 211 -20.90 -1.24 -7.98
C HIS A 211 -22.02 -2.24 -7.70
N ASP A 212 -22.74 -2.67 -8.74
CA ASP A 212 -23.80 -3.68 -8.62
C ASP A 212 -23.26 -5.02 -8.11
N TRP A 213 -22.06 -5.42 -8.57
CA TRP A 213 -21.45 -6.67 -8.17
C TRP A 213 -20.96 -6.68 -6.71
N PHE A 214 -20.56 -5.53 -6.15
CA PHE A 214 -20.23 -5.41 -4.72
C PHE A 214 -21.46 -5.52 -3.82
N GLN A 215 -22.68 -5.36 -4.35
CA GLN A 215 -23.93 -5.65 -3.64
C GLN A 215 -24.28 -7.15 -3.62
N LYS A 216 -23.52 -7.98 -4.37
CA LYS A 216 -23.82 -9.41 -4.61
C LYS A 216 -22.64 -10.32 -4.22
N LEU A 217 -22.06 -10.10 -3.04
CA LEU A 217 -21.04 -10.97 -2.48
C LEU A 217 -21.65 -12.15 -1.68
N PRO A 218 -20.99 -13.32 -1.63
CA PRO A 218 -19.80 -13.70 -2.39
C PRO A 218 -20.11 -14.05 -3.86
N TRP A 219 -19.13 -13.91 -4.74
CA TRP A 219 -19.24 -14.33 -6.15
C TRP A 219 -19.05 -15.84 -6.29
N LYS A 220 -19.62 -16.42 -7.36
CA LYS A 220 -19.47 -17.84 -7.70
C LYS A 220 -18.72 -17.98 -9.02
N ILE A 221 -17.79 -18.93 -9.09
CA ILE A 221 -17.07 -19.26 -10.33
C ILE A 221 -18.08 -19.59 -11.44
N GLY A 222 -17.86 -19.05 -12.64
CA GLY A 222 -18.76 -19.15 -13.79
C GLY A 222 -19.98 -18.22 -13.73
N HIS A 223 -20.18 -17.50 -12.62
CA HIS A 223 -21.30 -16.58 -12.40
C HIS A 223 -20.85 -15.26 -11.77
N SER A 224 -19.58 -14.90 -11.95
CA SER A 224 -18.99 -13.64 -11.52
C SER A 224 -18.88 -12.66 -12.70
N PRO A 225 -18.48 -11.39 -12.49
CA PRO A 225 -18.16 -10.49 -13.58
C PRO A 225 -16.93 -10.93 -14.39
N LEU A 226 -16.15 -11.90 -13.91
CA LEU A 226 -14.90 -12.39 -14.52
C LEU A 226 -15.05 -13.69 -15.31
N GLN A 227 -16.26 -14.26 -15.41
CA GLN A 227 -16.51 -15.58 -15.99
C GLN A 227 -15.98 -15.79 -17.44
N TRP A 228 -15.74 -14.71 -18.19
CA TRP A 228 -15.20 -14.78 -19.56
C TRP A 228 -13.66 -14.76 -19.63
N THR A 229 -13.01 -14.62 -18.49
CA THR A 229 -11.55 -14.61 -18.32
C THR A 229 -11.19 -15.55 -17.16
N PRO A 230 -11.20 -16.87 -17.38
CA PRO A 230 -11.05 -17.87 -16.31
C PRO A 230 -9.79 -17.69 -15.46
N ASP A 231 -8.66 -17.31 -16.06
CA ASP A 231 -7.43 -16.99 -15.33
C ASP A 231 -7.67 -15.98 -14.20
N TYR A 232 -8.40 -14.89 -14.49
CA TYR A 232 -8.73 -13.83 -13.53
C TYR A 232 -9.77 -14.26 -12.49
N GLU A 233 -10.79 -15.00 -12.92
CA GLU A 233 -11.80 -15.53 -12.01
C GLU A 233 -11.21 -16.54 -11.03
N ASN A 234 -10.39 -17.45 -11.53
CA ASN A 234 -9.80 -18.55 -10.77
C ASN A 234 -8.79 -18.02 -9.74
N TYR A 235 -7.81 -17.21 -10.14
CA TYR A 235 -6.83 -16.72 -9.16
C TYR A 235 -7.50 -15.83 -8.10
N LEU A 236 -8.47 -14.99 -8.49
CA LEU A 236 -9.15 -14.12 -7.53
C LEU A 236 -9.93 -14.94 -6.51
N HIS A 237 -10.65 -15.96 -6.98
CA HIS A 237 -11.37 -16.86 -6.08
C HIS A 237 -10.39 -17.62 -5.17
N GLU A 238 -9.28 -18.13 -5.70
CA GLU A 238 -8.24 -18.81 -4.93
C GLU A 238 -7.71 -17.92 -3.80
N ILE A 239 -7.14 -16.75 -4.11
CA ILE A 239 -6.54 -15.86 -3.10
C ILE A 239 -7.56 -15.36 -2.06
N TRP A 240 -8.82 -15.15 -2.46
CA TRP A 240 -9.90 -14.75 -1.55
C TRP A 240 -10.33 -15.90 -0.64
N SER A 241 -10.35 -17.13 -1.15
CA SER A 241 -10.70 -18.33 -0.39
C SER A 241 -9.59 -18.82 0.57
N HIS A 242 -8.32 -18.57 0.24
CA HIS A 242 -7.17 -18.90 1.11
C HIS A 242 -7.01 -17.87 2.23
N GLU A 243 -7.77 -18.04 3.32
CA GLU A 243 -7.74 -17.13 4.49
C GLU A 243 -6.74 -17.52 5.58
N ILE A 244 -6.15 -18.71 5.52
CA ILE A 244 -5.14 -19.18 6.48
C ILE A 244 -3.75 -18.98 5.89
N PHE A 245 -2.77 -18.56 6.70
CA PHE A 245 -1.38 -18.42 6.30
C PHE A 245 -0.68 -19.78 6.18
N ASP A 246 -0.93 -20.49 5.09
CA ASP A 246 -0.35 -21.80 4.78
C ASP A 246 0.75 -21.70 3.68
N ASP A 247 1.13 -22.86 3.12
CA ASP A 247 2.15 -22.95 2.06
C ASP A 247 1.82 -22.10 0.82
N TYR A 248 0.54 -21.84 0.54
CA TYR A 248 0.14 -20.94 -0.55
C TYR A 248 0.72 -19.54 -0.35
N TRP A 249 0.64 -19.01 0.88
CA TRP A 249 1.14 -17.67 1.17
C TRP A 249 2.67 -17.62 1.36
N ARG A 250 3.29 -18.74 1.73
CA ARG A 250 4.75 -18.86 1.92
C ARG A 250 5.54 -18.96 0.62
N GLN A 251 4.87 -19.01 -0.53
CA GLN A 251 5.56 -19.08 -1.81
C GLN A 251 6.30 -17.79 -2.15
N VAL A 252 7.38 -17.93 -2.93
CA VAL A 252 8.12 -16.79 -3.48
C VAL A 252 7.18 -15.93 -4.31
N GLY A 253 7.30 -14.61 -4.17
CA GLY A 253 6.42 -13.63 -4.81
C GLY A 253 5.26 -13.17 -3.92
N LEU A 254 4.86 -13.95 -2.92
CA LEU A 254 3.90 -13.53 -1.89
C LEU A 254 4.56 -13.25 -0.54
N CYS A 255 5.63 -13.94 -0.18
CA CYS A 255 6.28 -13.77 1.12
C CYS A 255 7.81 -13.72 0.98
N ALA A 256 8.38 -12.55 0.66
CA ALA A 256 9.84 -12.40 0.63
C ALA A 256 10.47 -12.57 2.02
N GLU A 257 9.72 -12.29 3.09
CA GLU A 257 10.14 -12.49 4.48
C GLU A 257 10.67 -13.90 4.74
N ALA A 258 10.04 -14.93 4.15
CA ALA A 258 10.48 -16.31 4.27
C ALA A 258 11.81 -16.62 3.56
N TYR A 259 12.31 -15.71 2.72
CA TYR A 259 13.49 -15.88 1.87
C TYR A 259 14.54 -14.77 2.05
N TYR A 260 14.44 -13.93 3.08
CA TYR A 260 15.41 -12.84 3.30
C TYR A 260 16.87 -13.31 3.51
N ASP A 261 17.07 -14.56 3.96
CA ASP A 261 18.42 -15.15 4.07
C ASP A 261 19.03 -15.45 2.70
N ASP A 262 18.20 -15.73 1.70
CA ASP A 262 18.60 -16.05 0.32
C ASP A 262 18.43 -14.85 -0.63
N LEU A 263 17.90 -13.72 -0.17
CA LEU A 263 17.65 -12.56 -1.02
C LEU A 263 18.97 -11.94 -1.54
N SER A 264 18.98 -11.54 -2.81
CA SER A 264 20.13 -10.92 -3.47
C SER A 264 20.78 -9.81 -2.64
N PRO A 265 22.07 -9.92 -2.27
CA PRO A 265 22.75 -8.95 -1.41
C PRO A 265 23.24 -7.74 -2.21
N VAL A 266 22.35 -7.11 -2.97
CA VAL A 266 22.60 -5.96 -3.84
C VAL A 266 22.02 -4.68 -3.25
N PRO A 267 22.57 -3.50 -3.56
CA PRO A 267 21.97 -2.22 -3.16
C PRO A 267 20.50 -2.10 -3.57
N GLN A 268 19.67 -1.59 -2.66
CA GLN A 268 18.21 -1.53 -2.82
C GLN A 268 17.66 -0.19 -2.34
N VAL A 269 16.76 0.40 -3.10
CA VAL A 269 15.92 1.50 -2.62
C VAL A 269 14.49 0.97 -2.46
N HIS A 270 13.98 1.02 -1.23
CA HIS A 270 12.58 0.78 -0.93
C HIS A 270 11.87 2.14 -0.84
N MET A 271 11.08 2.47 -1.85
CA MET A 271 10.27 3.67 -1.89
C MET A 271 8.80 3.31 -1.67
N GLY A 272 8.07 4.13 -0.90
CA GLY A 272 6.66 3.93 -0.62
C GLY A 272 5.96 5.24 -0.29
N SER A 273 4.70 5.14 0.11
CA SER A 273 3.89 6.31 0.43
C SER A 273 3.01 6.07 1.66
N TRP A 274 2.72 7.12 2.43
CA TRP A 274 1.92 6.99 3.66
C TRP A 274 0.48 6.60 3.41
N TYR A 275 -0.13 6.98 2.28
CA TYR A 275 -1.47 6.53 1.87
C TYR A 275 -1.42 5.33 0.91
N ASP A 276 -0.33 4.56 0.93
CA ASP A 276 -0.18 3.36 0.13
C ASP A 276 -0.46 2.08 0.94
N PRO A 277 -1.20 1.09 0.40
CA PRO A 277 -1.46 -0.18 1.11
C PRO A 277 -0.21 -1.04 1.34
N TYR A 278 0.90 -0.77 0.63
CA TYR A 278 2.17 -1.46 0.79
C TYR A 278 3.15 -0.74 1.72
N ALA A 279 2.73 0.32 2.42
CA ALA A 279 3.60 1.07 3.33
C ALA A 279 4.32 0.15 4.34
N THR A 280 3.59 -0.80 4.94
CA THR A 280 4.15 -1.82 5.83
C THR A 280 5.16 -2.72 5.11
N SER A 281 4.85 -3.22 3.91
CA SER A 281 5.79 -4.01 3.11
C SER A 281 7.08 -3.23 2.82
N THR A 282 6.98 -1.97 2.41
CA THR A 282 8.13 -1.11 2.13
C THR A 282 9.01 -0.95 3.38
N THR A 283 8.41 -0.64 4.53
CA THR A 283 9.16 -0.44 5.77
C THR A 283 9.75 -1.73 6.33
N ASP A 284 9.01 -2.83 6.28
CA ASP A 284 9.45 -4.11 6.85
C ASP A 284 10.61 -4.70 6.04
N ASN A 285 10.56 -4.61 4.71
CA ASN A 285 11.69 -4.95 3.86
C ASN A 285 12.93 -4.13 4.23
N TYR A 286 12.80 -2.80 4.37
CA TYR A 286 13.92 -1.96 4.79
C TYR A 286 14.48 -2.38 6.16
N VAL A 287 13.62 -2.56 7.17
CA VAL A 287 14.03 -2.94 8.54
C VAL A 287 14.78 -4.27 8.56
N ALA A 288 14.31 -5.25 7.80
CA ALA A 288 14.93 -6.57 7.74
C ALA A 288 16.24 -6.55 6.93
N LEU A 289 16.22 -5.92 5.75
CA LEU A 289 17.29 -6.01 4.77
C LEU A 289 18.42 -5.01 5.02
N SER A 290 18.16 -3.84 5.60
CA SER A 290 19.23 -2.86 5.95
C SER A 290 20.28 -3.41 6.92
N LYS A 291 19.90 -4.38 7.76
CA LYS A 291 20.82 -5.09 8.67
C LYS A 291 21.72 -6.10 7.97
N ARG A 292 21.35 -6.51 6.75
CA ARG A 292 21.95 -7.61 5.98
C ARG A 292 22.69 -7.12 4.74
N ILE A 293 22.18 -6.05 4.13
CA ILE A 293 22.54 -5.59 2.80
C ILE A 293 22.94 -4.12 2.88
N LYS A 294 24.21 -3.85 2.60
CA LYS A 294 24.74 -2.48 2.53
C LYS A 294 24.11 -1.74 1.36
N GLY A 295 23.87 -0.44 1.53
CA GLY A 295 23.25 0.38 0.48
C GLY A 295 21.72 0.26 0.41
N THR A 296 21.09 -0.43 1.36
CA THR A 296 19.62 -0.43 1.49
C THR A 296 19.13 0.93 1.99
N ARG A 297 18.20 1.56 1.27
CA ARG A 297 17.62 2.87 1.59
C ARG A 297 16.10 2.84 1.65
N LEU A 298 15.52 3.79 2.39
CA LEU A 298 14.08 3.98 2.53
C LEU A 298 13.69 5.40 2.10
N ILE A 299 12.67 5.52 1.25
CA ILE A 299 12.06 6.80 0.89
C ILE A 299 10.54 6.69 1.10
N MET A 300 9.96 7.49 2.00
CA MET A 300 8.51 7.49 2.24
C MET A 300 7.94 8.90 2.07
N GLY A 301 7.08 9.08 1.08
CA GLY A 301 6.39 10.35 0.83
C GLY A 301 4.91 10.33 1.23
N PRO A 302 4.20 11.46 1.19
CA PRO A 302 2.82 11.58 1.67
C PRO A 302 1.78 11.24 0.60
N TRP A 303 2.16 10.44 -0.40
CA TRP A 303 1.39 10.22 -1.62
C TRP A 303 0.38 9.08 -1.49
N THR A 304 -0.51 9.02 -2.48
CA THR A 304 -1.21 7.79 -2.86
C THR A 304 -0.33 6.97 -3.80
N HIS A 305 -0.76 5.74 -4.12
CA HIS A 305 0.01 4.75 -4.86
C HIS A 305 0.67 5.27 -6.15
N GLY A 306 2.00 5.41 -6.14
CA GLY A 306 2.80 5.88 -7.28
C GLY A 306 2.66 7.37 -7.61
N ALA A 307 1.89 8.14 -6.84
CA ALA A 307 1.58 9.56 -7.11
C ALA A 307 2.66 10.53 -6.60
N ARG A 308 3.94 10.17 -6.75
CA ARG A 308 5.10 10.86 -6.16
C ARG A 308 5.42 12.26 -6.70
N THR A 309 4.72 12.69 -7.73
CA THR A 309 4.79 14.02 -8.35
C THR A 309 3.51 14.83 -8.12
N VAL A 310 2.58 14.30 -7.33
CA VAL A 310 1.31 14.94 -6.96
C VAL A 310 1.44 15.55 -5.57
N THR A 311 0.99 16.79 -5.40
CA THR A 311 1.11 17.52 -4.14
C THR A 311 0.10 17.09 -3.08
N HIS A 312 -0.92 16.33 -3.45
CA HIS A 312 -2.05 15.98 -2.59
C HIS A 312 -2.33 14.48 -2.59
N SER A 313 -2.97 14.03 -1.52
CA SER A 313 -3.48 12.67 -1.35
C SER A 313 -4.93 12.75 -0.90
N GLY A 314 -5.86 12.45 -1.81
CA GLY A 314 -7.28 12.75 -1.60
C GLY A 314 -7.50 14.26 -1.50
N ASP A 315 -8.18 14.69 -0.45
CA ASP A 315 -8.48 16.08 -0.16
C ASP A 315 -7.42 16.77 0.71
N ALA A 316 -6.35 16.07 1.10
CA ALA A 316 -5.23 16.65 1.84
C ALA A 316 -4.08 17.05 0.91
N ASP A 317 -3.78 18.35 0.83
CA ASP A 317 -2.67 18.91 0.08
C ASP A 317 -1.44 19.10 0.99
N MET A 318 -0.32 18.56 0.55
CA MET A 318 0.97 18.51 1.24
C MET A 318 1.92 19.58 0.70
N GLY A 319 1.49 20.36 -0.31
CA GLY A 319 2.26 21.43 -0.95
C GLY A 319 3.29 20.94 -1.96
N SER A 320 3.87 21.87 -2.72
CA SER A 320 4.85 21.57 -3.78
C SER A 320 6.16 20.97 -3.25
N GLN A 321 6.47 21.16 -1.97
CA GLN A 321 7.62 20.55 -1.31
C GLN A 321 7.47 19.04 -1.10
N SER A 322 6.26 18.48 -1.29
CA SER A 322 5.99 17.04 -1.11
C SER A 322 6.35 16.16 -2.30
N THR A 323 6.53 16.74 -3.49
CA THR A 323 6.90 15.98 -4.68
C THR A 323 8.36 15.56 -4.63
N LEU A 324 8.73 14.48 -5.32
CA LEU A 324 10.15 14.18 -5.54
C LEU A 324 10.82 15.26 -6.39
N ASP A 325 10.12 15.66 -7.45
CA ASP A 325 10.62 16.59 -8.45
C ASP A 325 10.97 17.93 -7.80
N ASN A 326 12.19 18.39 -8.04
CA ASN A 326 12.81 19.59 -7.50
C ASN A 326 13.02 19.62 -5.97
N ASN A 327 12.69 18.56 -5.24
CA ASN A 327 12.91 18.48 -3.78
C ASN A 327 13.95 17.43 -3.39
N LEU A 328 13.89 16.22 -3.96
CA LEU A 328 14.89 15.18 -3.71
C LEU A 328 15.90 15.02 -4.85
N ASP A 329 15.50 15.35 -6.07
CA ASP A 329 16.36 15.45 -7.25
C ASP A 329 15.64 16.31 -8.31
N THR A 330 16.22 16.44 -9.50
CA THR A 330 15.60 17.14 -10.65
C THR A 330 14.20 16.60 -10.94
N ASP A 331 14.11 15.28 -11.05
CA ASP A 331 12.86 14.53 -11.17
C ASP A 331 13.07 13.09 -10.71
N TYR A 332 11.99 12.32 -10.69
CA TYR A 332 12.02 10.91 -10.33
C TYR A 332 13.02 10.05 -11.14
N ASN A 333 13.19 10.32 -12.44
CA ASN A 333 14.08 9.52 -13.27
C ASN A 333 15.55 9.87 -13.00
N HIS A 334 15.86 11.14 -12.76
CA HIS A 334 17.21 11.58 -12.39
C HIS A 334 17.63 11.04 -11.03
N LEU A 335 16.72 10.98 -10.05
CA LEU A 335 16.99 10.36 -8.76
C LEU A 335 17.42 8.89 -8.91
N ARG A 336 16.71 8.13 -9.76
CA ARG A 336 17.05 6.74 -10.05
C ARG A 336 18.30 6.60 -10.89
N LEU A 337 18.52 7.50 -11.84
CA LEU A 337 19.75 7.53 -12.63
C LEU A 337 20.96 7.72 -11.73
N ARG A 338 20.89 8.63 -10.76
CA ARG A 338 21.96 8.88 -9.78
C ARG A 338 22.29 7.62 -8.97
N PHE A 339 21.27 6.88 -8.55
CA PHE A 339 21.42 5.56 -7.91
C PHE A 339 22.10 4.53 -8.82
N PHE A 340 21.59 4.35 -10.04
CA PHE A 340 22.14 3.36 -10.97
C PHE A 340 23.56 3.71 -11.42
N ASN A 341 23.86 4.99 -11.67
CA ASN A 341 25.20 5.45 -12.02
C ASN A 341 26.20 5.16 -10.90
N HIS A 342 25.80 5.37 -9.64
CA HIS A 342 26.64 5.04 -8.50
C HIS A 342 26.97 3.54 -8.46
N TRP A 343 25.95 2.66 -8.50
CA TRP A 343 26.15 1.23 -8.24
C TRP A 343 26.54 0.40 -9.47
N LEU A 344 26.04 0.75 -10.66
CA LEU A 344 26.30 0.00 -11.89
C LEU A 344 27.53 0.55 -12.62
N ASN A 345 27.73 1.88 -12.65
CA ASN A 345 28.86 2.52 -13.34
C ASN A 345 30.05 2.82 -12.42
N GLY A 346 29.86 2.81 -11.10
CA GLY A 346 30.89 3.22 -10.13
C GLY A 346 31.16 4.72 -10.13
N GLU A 347 30.20 5.53 -10.61
CA GLU A 347 30.32 6.98 -10.62
C GLU A 347 30.37 7.53 -9.20
N GLN A 348 31.36 8.40 -8.94
CA GLN A 348 31.46 9.10 -7.68
C GLN A 348 30.42 10.23 -7.65
N ASN A 349 29.51 10.17 -6.68
CA ASN A 349 28.48 11.17 -6.44
C ASN A 349 28.13 11.20 -4.94
N GLU A 350 27.26 12.13 -4.55
CA GLU A 350 26.89 12.36 -3.14
C GLU A 350 26.04 11.24 -2.53
N TRP A 351 25.77 10.14 -3.25
CA TRP A 351 24.85 9.10 -2.80
C TRP A 351 25.22 8.57 -1.41
N ASP A 352 26.48 8.20 -1.19
CA ASP A 352 26.97 7.65 0.09
C ASP A 352 27.03 8.69 1.23
N GLU A 353 26.96 9.98 0.92
CA GLU A 353 26.98 11.06 1.91
C GLU A 353 25.59 11.33 2.51
N GLU A 354 24.53 10.92 1.81
CA GLU A 354 23.16 11.12 2.26
C GLU A 354 22.72 10.07 3.31
N PRO A 355 21.90 10.46 4.30
CA PRO A 355 21.29 9.50 5.22
C PRO A 355 20.44 8.43 4.50
N PRO A 356 20.43 7.18 4.98
CA PRO A 356 19.78 6.05 4.31
C PRO A 356 18.24 6.13 4.32
N VAL A 357 17.65 7.00 5.14
CA VAL A 357 16.20 7.16 5.25
C VAL A 357 15.81 8.59 4.92
N ARG A 358 14.83 8.74 4.03
CA ARG A 358 14.13 10.01 3.75
C ARG A 358 12.64 9.81 3.99
N ILE A 359 12.06 10.64 4.83
CA ILE A 359 10.62 10.61 5.14
C ILE A 359 10.02 11.98 4.93
N PHE A 360 8.78 12.06 4.48
CA PHE A 360 8.00 13.28 4.53
C PHE A 360 7.16 13.27 5.81
N VAL A 361 7.42 14.21 6.71
CA VAL A 361 6.59 14.40 7.91
C VAL A 361 5.40 15.27 7.50
N MET A 362 4.21 14.68 7.48
CA MET A 362 2.97 15.39 7.16
C MET A 362 2.56 16.34 8.30
N GLY A 363 1.70 17.31 8.01
CA GLY A 363 1.15 18.23 9.02
C GLY A 363 1.89 19.57 9.10
N GLY A 364 1.44 20.44 10.00
CA GLY A 364 1.98 21.80 10.16
C GLY A 364 1.53 22.82 9.10
N GLY A 365 0.69 22.43 8.14
CA GLY A 365 0.02 23.34 7.21
C GLY A 365 -1.01 24.26 7.88
N SER A 366 -1.61 25.16 7.11
CA SER A 366 -2.50 26.18 7.67
C SER A 366 -3.86 25.65 8.16
N GLY A 367 -4.24 24.43 7.76
CA GLY A 367 -5.56 23.84 8.04
C GLY A 367 -6.72 24.55 7.34
N LYS A 368 -6.42 25.41 6.37
CA LYS A 368 -7.38 26.16 5.57
C LYS A 368 -7.64 25.46 4.24
N ARG A 369 -8.70 25.89 3.56
CA ARG A 369 -8.99 25.42 2.21
C ARG A 369 -8.11 26.16 1.20
N ASN A 370 -7.40 25.44 0.36
CA ASN A 370 -6.57 26.02 -0.69
C ASN A 370 -7.38 26.35 -1.96
N SER A 371 -6.73 26.87 -3.00
CA SER A 371 -7.39 27.27 -4.26
C SER A 371 -8.10 26.11 -4.97
N ASP A 372 -7.61 24.88 -4.78
CA ASP A 372 -8.16 23.67 -5.37
C ASP A 372 -9.26 23.02 -4.50
N GLN A 373 -9.74 23.74 -3.48
CA GLN A 373 -10.75 23.30 -2.53
C GLN A 373 -10.31 22.16 -1.59
N ARG A 374 -9.00 21.90 -1.49
CA ARG A 374 -8.40 20.89 -0.62
C ARG A 374 -7.97 21.48 0.72
N LEU A 375 -7.85 20.64 1.74
CA LEU A 375 -7.25 20.99 3.03
C LEU A 375 -5.75 21.20 2.84
N ASP A 376 -5.23 22.36 3.22
CA ASP A 376 -3.79 22.62 3.34
C ASP A 376 -3.25 21.92 4.59
N HIS A 377 -2.82 20.67 4.43
CA HIS A 377 -2.27 19.82 5.49
C HIS A 377 -0.78 20.07 5.70
N GLY A 378 -0.04 20.36 4.63
CA GLY A 378 1.37 20.71 4.66
C GLY A 378 2.31 19.56 5.03
N GLY A 379 3.55 19.92 5.36
CA GLY A 379 4.59 18.99 5.79
C GLY A 379 5.94 19.30 5.17
N GLN A 380 6.94 18.49 5.50
CA GLN A 380 8.33 18.68 5.08
C GLN A 380 9.12 17.37 4.98
N TRP A 381 10.09 17.32 4.07
CA TRP A 381 11.08 16.23 4.01
C TRP A 381 12.05 16.31 5.20
N ARG A 382 12.35 15.14 5.77
CA ARG A 382 13.36 14.96 6.82
C ARG A 382 14.25 13.76 6.51
N SER A 383 15.54 13.93 6.77
CA SER A 383 16.55 12.87 6.63
C SER A 383 16.74 12.17 7.96
N GLU A 384 16.89 10.85 7.91
CA GLU A 384 17.00 9.99 9.08
C GLU A 384 18.07 8.92 8.85
N ASN A 385 18.68 8.46 9.94
CA ASN A 385 19.72 7.44 9.88
C ASN A 385 19.18 6.01 9.99
N GLU A 386 17.92 5.86 10.40
CA GLU A 386 17.30 4.58 10.71
C GLU A 386 15.78 4.68 10.63
N TRP A 387 15.14 3.53 10.47
CA TRP A 387 13.71 3.34 10.61
C TRP A 387 13.44 2.01 11.31
N PRO A 388 12.50 1.93 12.28
CA PRO A 388 11.84 3.07 12.94
C PRO A 388 12.84 4.00 13.64
N LEU A 389 12.44 5.25 13.90
CA LEU A 389 13.33 6.24 14.55
C LEU A 389 13.69 5.78 15.97
N ALA A 390 14.97 5.61 16.33
CA ALA A 390 15.29 5.18 17.70
C ALA A 390 14.96 6.23 18.77
N ARG A 391 14.86 7.50 18.38
CA ARG A 391 14.43 8.58 19.27
C ARG A 391 12.92 8.62 19.50
N ALA A 392 12.11 7.90 18.71
CA ALA A 392 10.68 7.84 18.92
C ALA A 392 10.35 7.03 20.19
N GLN A 393 9.48 7.58 21.03
CA GLN A 393 9.05 6.98 22.28
C GLN A 393 7.66 6.38 22.13
N ASN A 394 7.60 5.05 22.12
CA ASN A 394 6.34 4.30 22.09
C ASN A 394 5.52 4.59 23.35
N THR A 395 4.53 5.46 23.22
CA THR A 395 3.73 5.98 24.33
C THR A 395 2.30 5.45 24.23
N PRO A 396 1.80 4.72 25.24
CA PRO A 396 0.42 4.26 25.25
C PRO A 396 -0.53 5.43 25.52
N PHE A 397 -1.53 5.57 24.68
CA PHE A 397 -2.69 6.43 24.86
C PHE A 397 -3.91 5.54 25.07
N TYR A 398 -4.40 5.54 26.31
CA TYR A 398 -5.48 4.70 26.80
C TYR A 398 -6.84 5.30 26.47
N LEU A 399 -7.75 4.43 26.05
CA LEU A 399 -9.17 4.74 25.88
C LEU A 399 -9.77 5.01 27.26
N GLN A 400 -10.60 6.04 27.38
CA GLN A 400 -11.24 6.45 28.63
C GLN A 400 -12.75 6.30 28.56
N ALA A 401 -13.39 6.11 29.72
CA ALA A 401 -14.83 5.87 29.82
C ALA A 401 -15.71 7.05 29.34
N ASP A 402 -15.17 8.26 29.27
CA ASP A 402 -15.84 9.46 28.78
C ASP A 402 -15.62 9.71 27.26
N GLY A 403 -14.97 8.79 26.56
CA GLY A 403 -14.56 8.99 25.16
C GLY A 403 -13.24 9.76 25.03
N GLY A 404 -12.53 10.00 26.14
CA GLY A 404 -11.18 10.54 26.13
C GLY A 404 -10.14 9.56 25.60
N LEU A 405 -9.04 10.10 25.09
CA LEU A 405 -7.82 9.39 24.76
C LEU A 405 -6.66 10.06 25.50
N SER A 406 -5.93 9.33 26.34
CA SER A 406 -4.93 9.94 27.23
C SER A 406 -3.73 9.03 27.53
N ALA A 407 -2.55 9.62 27.71
CA ALA A 407 -1.37 8.91 28.21
C ALA A 407 -1.50 8.45 29.68
N GLN A 408 -2.48 8.96 30.43
CA GLN A 408 -2.79 8.45 31.77
C GLN A 408 -3.64 7.18 31.69
N ALA A 409 -3.16 6.12 32.33
CA ALA A 409 -3.91 4.87 32.44
C ALA A 409 -5.24 5.07 33.21
N PRO A 410 -6.30 4.32 32.88
CA PRO A 410 -7.56 4.37 33.61
C PRO A 410 -7.33 4.11 35.11
N PRO A 411 -7.92 4.91 36.01
CA PRO A 411 -7.72 4.74 37.45
C PRO A 411 -8.37 3.45 37.95
N SER A 412 -7.75 2.80 38.94
CA SER A 412 -8.36 1.64 39.62
C SER A 412 -9.71 2.03 40.23
N VAL A 413 -10.69 1.12 40.18
CA VAL A 413 -12.07 1.36 40.68
C VAL A 413 -12.11 1.88 42.12
N GLY A 414 -11.16 1.47 42.97
CA GLY A 414 -11.05 1.93 44.36
C GLY A 414 -10.65 3.40 44.54
N ALA A 415 -10.07 4.03 43.52
CA ALA A 415 -9.62 5.43 43.54
C ALA A 415 -10.67 6.42 42.98
N LEU A 416 -11.79 5.93 42.45
CA LEU A 416 -12.84 6.75 41.84
C LEU A 416 -13.85 7.29 42.88
N PRO A 417 -14.25 8.57 42.80
CA PRO A 417 -15.44 9.10 43.48
C PRO A 417 -16.70 8.26 43.19
N GLU A 418 -17.66 8.18 44.11
CA GLU A 418 -18.86 7.34 43.95
C GLU A 418 -19.66 7.58 42.66
N LEU A 419 -19.70 8.82 42.16
CA LEU A 419 -20.34 9.16 40.88
C LEU A 419 -19.58 8.64 39.65
N GLN A 420 -18.26 8.47 39.74
CA GLN A 420 -17.42 7.90 38.67
C GLN A 420 -17.36 6.37 38.72
N LYS A 421 -17.77 5.73 39.82
CA LYS A 421 -18.00 4.27 39.87
C LYS A 421 -19.14 3.81 38.97
N ILE A 422 -19.95 4.74 38.46
CA ILE A 422 -21.04 4.51 37.49
C ILE A 422 -20.52 4.60 36.05
N ALA A 423 -19.28 5.07 35.83
CA ALA A 423 -18.69 5.10 34.50
C ALA A 423 -18.60 3.67 33.93
N GLN A 424 -19.03 3.50 32.68
CA GLN A 424 -18.97 2.19 32.03
C GLN A 424 -17.50 1.79 31.88
N ASP A 425 -17.16 0.58 32.31
CA ASP A 425 -15.85 -0.05 32.21
C ASP A 425 -15.52 -0.56 30.79
N HIS A 426 -16.46 -0.33 29.86
CA HIS A 426 -16.42 -0.75 28.47
C HIS A 426 -17.38 0.08 27.62
N SER A 427 -17.26 -0.02 26.30
CA SER A 427 -18.21 0.55 25.33
C SER A 427 -18.67 -0.56 24.38
N SER A 428 -19.97 -0.67 24.16
CA SER A 428 -20.58 -1.71 23.31
C SER A 428 -21.34 -1.11 22.15
N TYR A 429 -21.29 -1.78 21.00
CA TYR A 429 -22.04 -1.42 19.79
C TYR A 429 -22.58 -2.67 19.10
N LEU A 430 -23.56 -2.48 18.20
CA LEU A 430 -24.10 -3.54 17.36
C LEU A 430 -23.48 -3.42 15.97
N PHE A 431 -22.69 -4.40 15.57
CA PHE A 431 -22.21 -4.53 14.21
C PHE A 431 -23.19 -5.36 13.39
N ASP A 432 -23.72 -4.77 12.31
CA ASP A 432 -24.55 -5.44 11.32
C ASP A 432 -23.76 -5.59 10.00
N PRO A 433 -23.38 -6.81 9.58
CA PRO A 433 -22.69 -7.06 8.31
C PRO A 433 -23.47 -6.66 7.05
N GLN A 434 -24.74 -6.28 7.17
CA GLN A 434 -25.54 -5.71 6.08
C GLN A 434 -25.43 -4.18 5.98
N LYS A 435 -24.90 -3.52 7.02
CA LYS A 435 -24.71 -2.06 7.09
C LYS A 435 -23.29 -1.72 7.55
N PRO A 436 -22.24 -2.24 6.90
CA PRO A 436 -20.88 -1.99 7.32
C PRO A 436 -20.54 -0.48 7.27
N VAL A 437 -19.58 -0.05 8.06
CA VAL A 437 -19.03 1.31 8.02
C VAL A 437 -18.36 1.52 6.66
N PRO A 438 -18.75 2.57 5.91
CA PRO A 438 -18.17 2.83 4.61
C PRO A 438 -16.71 3.27 4.70
N THR A 439 -15.91 2.85 3.74
CA THR A 439 -14.53 3.30 3.56
C THR A 439 -14.52 4.72 3.01
N VAL A 440 -13.98 5.65 3.80
CA VAL A 440 -13.74 7.05 3.44
C VAL A 440 -12.23 7.27 3.38
N GLY A 441 -11.66 7.15 2.19
CA GLY A 441 -10.22 7.28 1.98
C GLY A 441 -9.39 6.12 2.53
N GLY A 442 -8.12 6.42 2.79
CA GLY A 442 -7.16 5.54 3.44
C GLY A 442 -6.09 4.99 2.48
N ASN A 443 -5.41 3.95 2.94
CA ASN A 443 -4.31 3.31 2.24
C ASN A 443 -4.84 2.36 1.16
N ILE A 444 -5.13 2.88 -0.01
CA ILE A 444 -5.78 2.13 -1.09
C ILE A 444 -5.00 2.31 -2.38
N SER A 445 -4.96 1.26 -3.19
CA SER A 445 -4.54 1.38 -4.59
C SER A 445 -5.39 0.49 -5.47
N SER A 446 -5.44 0.76 -6.78
CA SER A 446 -6.30 0.03 -7.71
C SER A 446 -7.77 0.04 -7.27
N GLY A 447 -8.20 1.01 -6.47
CA GLY A 447 -9.50 1.04 -5.80
C GLY A 447 -10.66 1.34 -6.75
N GLN A 448 -10.36 1.99 -7.88
CA GLN A 448 -11.38 2.45 -8.81
C GLN A 448 -12.11 1.29 -9.51
N PRO A 449 -13.43 1.44 -9.74
CA PRO A 449 -14.26 2.63 -9.48
C PRO A 449 -14.91 2.66 -8.09
N ILE A 450 -14.52 1.78 -7.16
CA ILE A 450 -15.29 1.51 -5.93
C ILE A 450 -14.73 2.26 -4.71
N MET A 451 -13.42 2.45 -4.66
CA MET A 451 -12.70 3.02 -3.52
C MET A 451 -11.83 4.19 -3.94
N GLN A 452 -11.79 5.21 -3.09
CA GLN A 452 -10.93 6.39 -3.22
C GLN A 452 -9.74 6.27 -2.25
N ALA A 453 -8.54 6.61 -2.73
CA ALA A 453 -7.32 6.59 -1.91
C ALA A 453 -6.98 7.99 -1.38
N GLY A 454 -6.32 8.06 -0.21
CA GLY A 454 -5.80 9.31 0.34
C GLY A 454 -6.50 9.78 1.63
N GLY A 455 -6.21 11.01 2.03
CA GLY A 455 -6.75 11.65 3.21
C GLY A 455 -8.02 12.43 2.90
N PHE A 456 -9.08 12.17 3.67
CA PHE A 456 -10.38 12.81 3.54
C PHE A 456 -10.97 13.10 4.92
N ASP A 457 -11.89 14.06 4.97
CA ASP A 457 -12.74 14.26 6.15
C ASP A 457 -13.57 12.99 6.36
N GLN A 458 -13.59 12.47 7.59
CA GLN A 458 -14.32 11.24 7.92
C GLN A 458 -15.84 11.48 8.03
N ARG A 459 -16.42 11.91 6.91
CA ARG A 459 -17.84 12.15 6.66
C ARG A 459 -18.28 11.34 5.45
N GLU A 460 -19.45 10.71 5.56
CA GLU A 460 -20.07 10.02 4.44
C GLU A 460 -20.37 11.01 3.31
N SER A 461 -20.32 10.54 2.05
CA SER A 461 -20.65 11.36 0.89
C SER A 461 -21.03 10.46 -0.30
N PRO A 462 -21.72 10.97 -1.34
CA PRO A 462 -22.04 10.18 -2.53
C PRO A 462 -20.83 9.57 -3.25
N GLU A 463 -19.62 10.08 -3.00
CA GLU A 463 -18.39 9.59 -3.67
C GLU A 463 -17.83 8.31 -3.05
N PHE A 464 -18.26 7.96 -1.83
CA PHE A 464 -17.78 6.79 -1.11
C PHE A 464 -18.82 5.68 -1.14
N TYR A 465 -18.44 4.54 -1.70
CA TYR A 465 -19.28 3.35 -1.78
C TYR A 465 -19.82 2.96 -0.39
N GLY A 466 -21.12 2.72 -0.30
CA GLY A 466 -21.81 2.32 0.94
C GLY A 466 -22.23 3.49 1.83
N SER A 467 -21.92 4.74 1.46
CA SER A 467 -22.46 5.92 2.12
C SER A 467 -23.94 6.13 1.81
N GLU A 468 -24.72 6.57 2.80
CA GLU A 468 -26.15 6.86 2.64
C GLU A 468 -26.51 8.27 3.13
N HIS A 469 -27.46 8.90 2.45
CA HIS A 469 -28.04 10.16 2.92
C HIS A 469 -28.62 9.96 4.34
N PRO A 470 -28.32 10.81 5.34
CA PRO A 470 -27.95 12.22 5.21
C PRO A 470 -26.45 12.57 5.23
N TYR A 471 -25.55 11.63 4.93
CA TYR A 471 -24.12 11.93 4.75
C TYR A 471 -23.47 12.60 5.97
N LEU A 472 -23.65 11.99 7.14
CA LEU A 472 -23.15 12.50 8.42
C LEU A 472 -21.68 12.09 8.65
N PRO A 473 -20.98 12.72 9.62
CA PRO A 473 -19.70 12.24 10.08
C PRO A 473 -19.78 10.76 10.48
N LEU A 474 -18.77 9.95 10.15
CA LEU A 474 -18.71 8.54 10.56
C LEU A 474 -18.79 8.39 12.08
N ALA A 475 -18.30 9.40 12.81
CA ALA A 475 -18.41 9.58 14.26
C ALA A 475 -19.85 9.49 14.80
N SER A 476 -20.84 9.81 13.96
CA SER A 476 -22.26 9.82 14.35
C SER A 476 -22.90 8.44 14.26
N ARG A 477 -22.23 7.48 13.63
CA ARG A 477 -22.76 6.12 13.49
C ARG A 477 -22.72 5.40 14.84
N PRO A 478 -23.77 4.64 15.18
CA PRO A 478 -23.84 3.92 16.45
C PRO A 478 -22.87 2.73 16.55
N ASP A 479 -22.25 2.33 15.43
CA ASP A 479 -21.25 1.27 15.34
C ASP A 479 -19.82 1.80 15.17
N VAL A 480 -19.59 3.10 15.42
CA VAL A 480 -18.27 3.73 15.47
C VAL A 480 -18.07 4.32 16.85
N LEU A 481 -17.16 3.75 17.63
CA LEU A 481 -16.71 4.33 18.90
C LEU A 481 -15.63 5.37 18.63
N VAL A 482 -15.70 6.50 19.33
CA VAL A 482 -14.77 7.62 19.17
C VAL A 482 -14.02 7.85 20.47
N PHE A 483 -12.69 7.84 20.39
CA PHE A 483 -11.81 8.21 21.50
C PHE A 483 -10.84 9.30 21.06
N GLN A 484 -10.77 10.42 21.76
CA GLN A 484 -9.91 11.52 21.34
C GLN A 484 -9.30 12.31 22.50
N THR A 485 -8.14 12.90 22.26
CA THR A 485 -7.48 13.77 23.24
C THR A 485 -8.30 15.06 23.44
N GLU A 486 -8.01 15.78 24.52
CA GLU A 486 -8.27 17.23 24.55
C GLU A 486 -7.50 17.95 23.43
N PRO A 487 -7.87 19.19 23.03
CA PRO A 487 -7.08 19.95 22.09
C PRO A 487 -5.65 20.03 22.60
N LEU A 488 -4.71 19.63 21.75
CA LEU A 488 -3.31 19.56 22.10
C LEU A 488 -2.82 20.95 22.53
N THR A 489 -2.12 21.01 23.66
CA THR A 489 -1.55 22.27 24.17
C THR A 489 -0.24 22.64 23.49
N GLU A 490 0.40 21.67 22.84
CA GLU A 490 1.66 21.75 22.11
C GLU A 490 1.61 20.82 20.89
N ASP A 491 2.51 21.00 19.94
CA ASP A 491 2.58 20.13 18.78
C ASP A 491 3.04 18.72 19.20
N LEU A 492 2.49 17.69 18.56
CA LEU A 492 2.79 16.29 18.84
C LEU A 492 3.13 15.57 17.55
N GLU A 493 4.37 15.12 17.40
CA GLU A 493 4.76 14.33 16.23
C GLU A 493 4.62 12.83 16.50
N VAL A 494 3.93 12.13 15.59
CA VAL A 494 3.82 10.67 15.56
C VAL A 494 4.47 10.15 14.29
N THR A 495 5.61 9.48 14.41
CA THR A 495 6.36 8.93 13.28
C THR A 495 6.84 7.51 13.56
N GLY A 496 6.27 6.54 12.88
CA GLY A 496 6.63 5.13 13.04
C GLY A 496 5.47 4.16 12.82
N PRO A 497 5.69 2.86 13.13
CA PRO A 497 4.63 1.85 13.18
C PRO A 497 3.70 2.10 14.38
N ILE A 498 2.41 1.79 14.21
CA ILE A 498 1.36 2.01 15.22
C ILE A 498 0.61 0.72 15.47
N ASN A 499 0.41 0.39 16.74
CA ASN A 499 -0.38 -0.76 17.19
C ASN A 499 -1.48 -0.28 18.13
N VAL A 500 -2.65 -0.90 18.03
CA VAL A 500 -3.74 -0.74 19.00
C VAL A 500 -3.98 -2.05 19.71
N ASN A 501 -3.81 -2.04 21.02
CA ASN A 501 -4.03 -3.20 21.88
C ASN A 501 -5.40 -3.06 22.52
N PHE A 502 -6.33 -3.93 22.12
CA PHE A 502 -7.68 -3.95 22.66
C PHE A 502 -7.91 -5.13 23.59
N TRP A 503 -8.76 -4.90 24.57
CA TRP A 503 -9.52 -5.91 25.27
C TRP A 503 -10.93 -5.92 24.71
N VAL A 504 -11.38 -7.04 24.15
CA VAL A 504 -12.63 -7.12 23.41
C VAL A 504 -13.45 -8.35 23.76
N SER A 505 -14.76 -8.26 23.61
CA SER A 505 -15.63 -9.42 23.55
C SER A 505 -16.65 -9.25 22.42
N SER A 506 -17.26 -10.36 22.01
CA SER A 506 -18.32 -10.38 21.02
C SER A 506 -19.42 -11.34 21.44
N SER A 507 -20.67 -11.09 21.03
CA SER A 507 -21.74 -12.08 21.09
C SER A 507 -21.62 -13.16 20.00
N ALA A 508 -20.73 -12.98 19.03
CA ALA A 508 -20.49 -13.90 17.93
C ALA A 508 -19.25 -14.78 18.16
N VAL A 509 -19.10 -15.81 17.32
CA VAL A 509 -17.95 -16.73 17.36
C VAL A 509 -16.75 -16.24 16.55
N ASP A 510 -16.95 -15.21 15.73
CA ASP A 510 -15.90 -14.45 15.05
C ASP A 510 -16.46 -13.06 14.75
N THR A 511 -15.58 -12.08 14.57
CA THR A 511 -15.91 -10.72 14.12
C THR A 511 -14.61 -10.01 13.76
N ASP A 512 -14.71 -8.81 13.19
CA ASP A 512 -13.53 -7.96 12.97
C ASP A 512 -13.52 -6.81 13.99
N PHE A 513 -12.33 -6.30 14.32
CA PHE A 513 -12.16 -5.03 15.02
C PHE A 513 -11.26 -4.13 14.18
N THR A 514 -11.74 -2.93 13.87
CA THR A 514 -11.01 -1.91 13.11
C THR A 514 -10.58 -0.77 14.01
N ALA A 515 -9.48 -0.14 13.67
CA ALA A 515 -9.04 1.09 14.28
C ALA A 515 -8.50 2.05 13.22
N LYS A 516 -8.88 3.33 13.29
CA LYS A 516 -8.43 4.39 12.38
C LYS A 516 -7.86 5.54 13.20
N LEU A 517 -6.68 6.01 12.86
CA LEU A 517 -6.02 7.17 13.47
C LEU A 517 -6.30 8.42 12.63
N LEU A 518 -6.76 9.48 13.28
CA LEU A 518 -7.15 10.73 12.65
C LEU A 518 -6.46 11.92 13.30
N ASP A 519 -6.11 12.91 12.47
CA ASP A 519 -5.81 14.28 12.89
C ASP A 519 -7.07 15.14 12.79
N VAL A 520 -7.58 15.61 13.93
CA VAL A 520 -8.80 16.41 14.00
C VAL A 520 -8.45 17.88 14.13
N TYR A 521 -8.71 18.61 13.05
CA TYR A 521 -8.57 20.06 12.98
C TYR A 521 -9.70 20.75 13.76
N PRO A 522 -9.39 21.85 14.48
CA PRO A 522 -10.41 22.66 15.11
C PRO A 522 -11.30 23.37 14.06
N PRO A 523 -12.51 23.81 14.44
CA PRO A 523 -13.35 24.63 13.58
C PRO A 523 -12.65 25.89 13.04
N THR A 524 -12.79 26.15 11.75
CA THR A 524 -12.29 27.35 11.06
C THR A 524 -13.39 27.97 10.19
N GLU A 525 -13.12 29.09 9.52
CA GLU A 525 -14.06 29.69 8.56
C GLU A 525 -14.32 28.75 7.36
N ASP A 526 -13.29 28.03 6.89
CA ASP A 526 -13.39 27.10 5.76
C ASP A 526 -14.01 25.75 6.14
N TYR A 527 -13.88 25.36 7.40
CA TYR A 527 -14.34 24.12 7.99
C TYR A 527 -15.03 24.39 9.35
N PRO A 528 -16.27 24.92 9.36
CA PRO A 528 -16.94 25.37 10.59
C PRO A 528 -17.29 24.23 11.56
N GLU A 529 -17.27 22.98 11.12
CA GLU A 529 -17.44 21.78 11.97
C GLU A 529 -16.11 21.15 12.39
N GLY A 530 -14.98 21.75 12.00
CA GLY A 530 -13.66 21.10 12.01
C GLY A 530 -13.48 20.17 10.82
N TYR A 531 -12.35 19.46 10.78
CA TYR A 531 -12.01 18.48 9.75
C TYR A 531 -11.35 17.27 10.40
N ALA A 532 -11.90 16.07 10.21
CA ALA A 532 -11.35 14.84 10.78
C ALA A 532 -10.60 14.07 9.70
N LEU A 533 -9.30 14.37 9.54
CA LEU A 533 -8.46 13.79 8.50
C LEU A 533 -7.99 12.38 8.90
N ASN A 534 -8.30 11.35 8.12
CA ASN A 534 -7.70 10.03 8.34
C ASN A 534 -6.20 10.02 7.95
N LEU A 535 -5.36 9.39 8.79
CA LEU A 535 -3.94 9.22 8.52
C LEU A 535 -3.58 7.78 8.16
N THR A 536 -4.13 6.82 8.90
CA THR A 536 -3.90 5.38 8.70
C THR A 536 -5.00 4.58 9.39
N ASP A 537 -5.16 3.32 9.02
CA ASP A 537 -6.07 2.39 9.67
C ASP A 537 -5.53 0.95 9.66
N GLY A 538 -6.14 0.10 10.48
CA GLY A 538 -5.89 -1.32 10.55
C GLY A 538 -7.16 -2.09 10.92
N ILE A 539 -7.08 -3.41 10.77
CA ILE A 539 -8.14 -4.36 11.09
C ILE A 539 -7.51 -5.59 11.74
N ILE A 540 -8.26 -6.30 12.58
CA ILE A 540 -7.95 -7.67 13.01
C ILE A 540 -9.23 -8.50 12.93
N ARG A 541 -9.17 -9.63 12.24
CA ARG A 541 -10.20 -10.66 12.24
C ARG A 541 -9.97 -11.58 13.44
N ALA A 542 -10.91 -11.61 14.36
CA ALA A 542 -10.69 -12.11 15.73
C ALA A 542 -10.28 -13.59 15.81
N LYS A 543 -10.69 -14.43 14.85
CA LYS A 543 -10.21 -15.81 14.79
C LYS A 543 -8.70 -15.95 14.58
N PHE A 544 -8.02 -14.92 14.07
CA PHE A 544 -6.57 -14.91 13.85
C PHE A 544 -5.78 -14.21 14.97
N ARG A 545 -6.43 -13.82 16.07
CA ARG A 545 -5.80 -13.05 17.18
C ARG A 545 -4.51 -13.70 17.74
N ASP A 546 -4.44 -15.02 17.75
CA ASP A 546 -3.34 -15.79 18.37
C ASP A 546 -2.46 -16.51 17.33
N SER A 547 -2.98 -16.75 16.11
CA SER A 547 -2.26 -17.45 15.05
C SER A 547 -2.85 -17.19 13.67
N TRP A 548 -1.98 -16.91 12.71
CA TRP A 548 -2.34 -16.83 11.28
C TRP A 548 -2.54 -18.21 10.63
N GLU A 549 -1.96 -19.27 11.21
CA GLU A 549 -1.99 -20.65 10.68
C GLU A 549 -3.12 -21.49 11.27
N LYS A 550 -3.46 -21.24 12.53
CA LYS A 550 -4.42 -22.03 13.29
C LYS A 550 -5.47 -21.10 13.89
N PRO A 551 -6.47 -20.68 13.09
CA PRO A 551 -7.50 -19.79 13.58
C PRO A 551 -8.32 -20.46 14.68
N GLU A 552 -8.63 -19.70 15.72
CA GLU A 552 -9.44 -20.14 16.86
C GLU A 552 -10.66 -19.24 16.99
N LEU A 553 -11.87 -19.83 16.97
CA LEU A 553 -13.09 -19.06 17.17
C LEU A 553 -13.16 -18.45 18.59
N MET A 554 -13.90 -17.36 18.71
CA MET A 554 -14.23 -16.75 19.99
C MET A 554 -15.34 -17.55 20.69
N GLU A 555 -15.24 -17.68 22.01
CA GLU A 555 -16.38 -18.00 22.86
C GLU A 555 -17.23 -16.74 23.10
N PRO A 556 -18.54 -16.73 22.78
CA PRO A 556 -19.39 -15.57 22.98
C PRO A 556 -19.37 -15.02 24.42
N GLY A 557 -19.13 -13.72 24.56
CA GLY A 557 -19.05 -13.01 25.84
C GLY A 557 -17.72 -13.14 26.58
N GLN A 558 -16.82 -14.03 26.16
CA GLN A 558 -15.47 -14.11 26.71
C GLN A 558 -14.64 -12.91 26.24
N VAL A 559 -13.81 -12.37 27.15
CA VAL A 559 -12.90 -11.26 26.83
C VAL A 559 -11.57 -11.80 26.33
N TYR A 560 -11.08 -11.22 25.24
CA TYR A 560 -9.82 -11.52 24.56
C TYR A 560 -8.96 -10.27 24.45
N GLN A 561 -7.65 -10.45 24.45
CA GLN A 561 -6.73 -9.43 23.95
C GLN A 561 -6.57 -9.60 22.45
N VAL A 562 -6.61 -8.49 21.70
CA VAL A 562 -6.31 -8.47 20.28
C VAL A 562 -5.44 -7.26 19.96
N THR A 563 -4.58 -7.38 18.94
CA THR A 563 -3.77 -6.27 18.45
C THR A 563 -4.17 -5.95 17.02
N VAL A 564 -4.54 -4.70 16.77
CA VAL A 564 -4.70 -4.13 15.42
C VAL A 564 -3.40 -3.43 15.05
N GLN A 565 -2.71 -3.96 14.04
CA GLN A 565 -1.56 -3.29 13.45
C GLN A 565 -2.05 -2.30 12.38
N MET A 566 -1.72 -1.02 12.54
CA MET A 566 -1.97 0.00 11.54
C MET A 566 -0.78 0.11 10.58
N LEU A 567 -1.03 0.62 9.38
CA LEU A 567 0.05 0.96 8.46
C LEU A 567 0.87 2.13 9.05
N PRO A 568 2.20 2.14 8.86
CA PRO A 568 3.07 3.18 9.41
C PRO A 568 2.72 4.56 8.83
N THR A 569 2.96 5.61 9.62
CA THR A 569 2.74 7.00 9.20
C THR A 569 3.77 7.95 9.81
N SER A 570 3.79 9.20 9.34
CA SER A 570 4.58 10.30 9.89
C SER A 570 3.75 11.58 9.81
N ASN A 571 3.26 12.06 10.96
CA ASN A 571 2.39 13.23 11.05
C ASN A 571 2.72 14.10 12.27
N LEU A 572 2.75 15.41 12.06
CA LEU A 572 2.75 16.44 13.10
C LEU A 572 1.32 16.88 13.38
N PHE A 573 0.79 16.51 14.55
CA PHE A 573 -0.47 17.04 15.04
C PHE A 573 -0.21 18.41 15.65
N SER A 574 -0.69 19.46 14.99
CA SER A 574 -0.48 20.84 15.44
C SER A 574 -1.23 21.13 16.74
N ARG A 575 -0.70 22.05 17.55
CA ARG A 575 -1.38 22.60 18.71
C ARG A 575 -2.82 23.02 18.37
N GLY A 576 -3.76 22.62 19.21
CA GLY A 576 -5.19 22.85 19.03
C GLY A 576 -5.92 21.77 18.25
N HIS A 577 -5.19 20.91 17.51
CA HIS A 577 -5.77 19.69 16.94
C HIS A 577 -6.03 18.65 18.04
N ARG A 578 -6.64 17.52 17.66
CA ARG A 578 -6.76 16.35 18.53
C ARG A 578 -6.24 15.11 17.83
N VAL A 579 -5.64 14.22 18.60
CA VAL A 579 -5.43 12.83 18.17
C VAL A 579 -6.73 12.09 18.43
N ARG A 580 -7.29 11.46 17.39
CA ARG A 580 -8.54 10.69 17.50
C ARG A 580 -8.36 9.28 16.97
N LEU A 581 -8.93 8.33 17.68
CA LEU A 581 -9.03 6.93 17.33
C LEU A 581 -10.50 6.55 17.15
N ASP A 582 -10.85 6.15 15.93
CA ASP A 582 -12.15 5.56 15.64
C ASP A 582 -12.06 4.05 15.67
N VAL A 583 -12.98 3.38 16.38
CA VAL A 583 -13.03 1.93 16.54
C VAL A 583 -14.36 1.38 16.04
N SER A 584 -14.33 0.35 15.21
CA SER A 584 -15.53 -0.32 14.69
C SER A 584 -15.25 -1.80 14.42
N SER A 585 -16.12 -2.46 13.65
CA SER A 585 -15.98 -3.85 13.18
C SER A 585 -16.07 -3.99 11.68
N SER A 586 -15.93 -2.88 10.95
CA SER A 586 -15.85 -2.90 9.49
C SER A 586 -15.18 -1.64 8.94
N ASN A 587 -14.67 -1.75 7.72
CA ASN A 587 -14.18 -0.66 6.87
C ASN A 587 -14.35 -1.13 5.42
N PHE A 588 -15.57 -1.06 4.91
CA PHE A 588 -15.97 -1.63 3.63
C PHE A 588 -16.21 -0.53 2.59
N PRO A 589 -15.69 -0.62 1.35
CA PRO A 589 -15.13 -1.82 0.75
C PRO A 589 -13.61 -1.93 0.75
N ARG A 590 -12.86 -1.29 1.65
CA ARG A 590 -11.42 -1.58 1.78
C ARG A 590 -11.18 -3.06 2.09
N PHE A 591 -11.87 -3.58 3.10
CA PHE A 591 -11.81 -4.98 3.52
C PHE A 591 -13.13 -5.71 3.24
N ASP A 592 -13.07 -7.05 3.08
CA ASP A 592 -14.25 -7.89 3.08
C ASP A 592 -14.98 -7.85 4.44
N VAL A 593 -16.31 -8.04 4.43
CA VAL A 593 -17.13 -7.90 5.64
C VAL A 593 -17.26 -9.25 6.33
N ASN A 594 -16.76 -9.37 7.57
CA ASN A 594 -16.96 -10.57 8.38
C ASN A 594 -18.46 -10.87 8.57
N GLY A 595 -18.85 -12.13 8.35
CA GLY A 595 -20.23 -12.60 8.54
C GLY A 595 -20.63 -12.81 10.01
N ASN A 596 -19.66 -12.72 10.92
CA ASN A 596 -19.76 -13.04 12.34
C ASN A 596 -20.04 -14.53 12.64
N THR A 597 -19.72 -15.42 11.70
CA THR A 597 -20.01 -16.87 11.78
C THR A 597 -18.77 -17.74 11.88
N GLY A 598 -17.57 -17.17 11.70
CA GLY A 598 -16.31 -17.89 11.55
C GLY A 598 -16.02 -18.38 10.13
N GLU A 599 -17.02 -18.33 9.24
CA GLU A 599 -16.88 -18.74 7.83
C GLU A 599 -16.18 -17.66 6.99
N ASN A 600 -15.47 -18.07 5.93
CA ASN A 600 -14.79 -17.15 5.02
C ASN A 600 -15.80 -16.28 4.24
N PRO A 601 -15.75 -14.93 4.34
CA PRO A 601 -16.67 -14.03 3.64
C PRO A 601 -16.60 -14.09 2.11
N GLY A 602 -15.47 -14.53 1.55
CA GLY A 602 -15.29 -14.74 0.12
C GLY A 602 -16.06 -15.93 -0.44
N THR A 603 -16.52 -16.84 0.41
CA THR A 603 -17.24 -18.06 0.00
C THR A 603 -18.58 -18.26 0.68
N SER A 604 -18.80 -17.66 1.85
CA SER A 604 -20.05 -17.78 2.60
C SER A 604 -20.94 -16.53 2.47
N PRO A 605 -22.24 -16.70 2.18
CA PRO A 605 -23.21 -15.62 2.24
C PRO A 605 -23.80 -15.38 3.65
N VAL A 606 -23.46 -16.22 4.63
CA VAL A 606 -24.14 -16.23 5.94
C VAL A 606 -23.65 -15.06 6.79
N LYS A 607 -24.59 -14.26 7.29
CA LYS A 607 -24.33 -13.06 8.08
C LYS A 607 -25.25 -13.02 9.30
N ILE A 608 -24.70 -12.75 10.47
CA ILE A 608 -25.45 -12.46 11.69
C ILE A 608 -24.94 -11.16 12.32
N SER A 609 -25.79 -10.39 12.99
CA SER A 609 -25.34 -9.21 13.73
C SER A 609 -24.61 -9.63 15.01
N ALA A 610 -23.60 -8.88 15.41
CA ALA A 610 -22.82 -9.13 16.62
C ALA A 610 -22.84 -7.90 17.54
N ARG A 611 -23.07 -8.12 18.83
CA ARG A 611 -22.78 -7.10 19.85
C ARG A 611 -21.30 -7.21 20.18
N ASN A 612 -20.55 -6.18 19.84
CA ASN A 612 -19.10 -6.10 20.08
C ASN A 612 -18.84 -5.09 21.18
N THR A 613 -17.84 -5.38 22.01
CA THR A 613 -17.53 -4.61 23.20
C THR A 613 -16.02 -4.37 23.29
N VAL A 614 -15.62 -3.14 23.59
CA VAL A 614 -14.23 -2.75 23.88
C VAL A 614 -14.13 -2.32 25.33
N TYR A 615 -13.27 -2.98 26.10
CA TYR A 615 -13.05 -2.72 27.52
C TYR A 615 -11.94 -1.69 27.71
N HIS A 616 -12.09 -0.80 28.69
CA HIS A 616 -11.13 0.30 28.92
C HIS A 616 -11.02 0.69 30.40
N ASN A 617 -11.24 -0.29 31.29
CA ASN A 617 -10.99 -0.15 32.72
C ASN A 617 -9.52 -0.40 33.09
N ALA A 618 -9.17 -0.25 34.37
CA ALA A 618 -7.81 -0.39 34.86
C ALA A 618 -7.24 -1.80 34.69
N GLU A 619 -8.07 -2.84 34.78
CA GLU A 619 -7.70 -4.24 34.59
C GLU A 619 -7.61 -4.62 33.10
N GLN A 620 -8.33 -3.90 32.24
CA GLN A 620 -8.43 -4.11 30.79
C GLN A 620 -8.17 -2.81 30.02
N PRO A 621 -6.96 -2.24 30.11
CA PRO A 621 -6.69 -0.89 29.62
C PRO A 621 -6.38 -0.89 28.12
N SER A 622 -7.42 -0.94 27.28
CA SER A 622 -7.27 -0.78 25.83
C SER A 622 -6.57 0.53 25.49
N HIS A 623 -5.62 0.50 24.55
CA HIS A 623 -4.79 1.66 24.20
C HIS A 623 -4.20 1.57 22.80
N VAL A 624 -3.93 2.73 22.20
CA VAL A 624 -3.05 2.86 21.03
C VAL A 624 -1.64 3.19 21.48
N VAL A 625 -0.63 2.60 20.86
CA VAL A 625 0.78 2.92 21.08
C VAL A 625 1.23 3.87 19.98
N LEU A 626 1.52 5.12 20.35
CA LEU A 626 1.97 6.15 19.42
C LEU A 626 3.50 6.33 19.53
N PRO A 627 4.25 6.24 18.41
CA PRO A 627 5.68 6.52 18.38
C PRO A 627 5.93 8.03 18.39
N LEU A 628 5.97 8.62 19.58
CA LEU A 628 6.13 10.06 19.75
C LEU A 628 7.57 10.49 19.49
N VAL A 629 7.79 11.44 18.58
CA VAL A 629 9.12 12.01 18.36
C VAL A 629 9.28 13.25 19.25
N PRO A 630 10.27 13.28 20.17
CA PRO A 630 10.52 14.47 20.99
C PRO A 630 10.84 15.69 20.11
N ALA A 631 10.33 16.86 20.48
CA ALA A 631 10.76 18.12 19.88
C ALA A 631 12.26 18.34 20.13
N GLU A 632 12.98 18.80 19.11
CA GLU A 632 14.42 19.12 19.21
C GLU A 632 14.72 20.36 20.07
#